data_AF-A0A940EYX0-F1
#
_entry.id   AF-A0A940EYX0-F1
#
_cell.length_a   1.000
_cell.length_b   1.000
_cell.length_c   1.000
_cell.angle_alpha   90.00
_cell.angle_beta   90.00
_cell.angle_gamma   90.00
#
_symmetry.space_group_name_H-M   'P 1'
#
loop_
_entity.id
_entity.type
_entity.pdbx_description
1 polymer ?
#
loop_
_entity_poly.entity_id
_entity_poly.type
_entity_poly.pdbx_seq_one_letter_code
_entity_poly.pdbx_strand_id
1 'polypeptide(L)'
;MDEFWKYVGGSVHFPVHAGGSRSAPRFPTAPTRHIDAEEPESFGSLATMGAASAVVLRAVVVAIGPGPEAGGGRFLLRSVTLRPVELVKGEVATALVRFAEAGYTRDGTGFTLNGVGWSRVGDEGWYFLARSGDGWMRLASSDGRFLVAGASTGPSGRQSAEDGPWRGLDAGEVDAVAEAVRGSVTT
;
A
#
# COMPACT_ATOMS: atom_id res chain seq x y z
N MET A 1 7.54 -18.49 -0.35
CA MET A 1 6.43 -18.44 -1.34
C MET A 1 5.39 -17.57 -0.69
N ASP A 2 5.36 -16.30 -1.09
CA ASP A 2 4.69 -15.23 -0.36
C ASP A 2 3.19 -15.21 -0.69
N GLU A 3 2.35 -15.58 0.28
CA GLU A 3 0.90 -15.38 0.20
C GLU A 3 0.61 -13.89 0.38
N PHE A 4 0.66 -13.15 -0.73
CA PHE A 4 0.43 -11.71 -0.73
C PHE A 4 -1.03 -11.36 -0.33
N TRP A 5 -2.00 -12.22 -0.68
CA TRP A 5 -3.41 -12.14 -0.24
C TRP A 5 -4.08 -13.53 -0.36
N LYS A 6 -4.98 -13.90 0.56
CA LYS A 6 -5.94 -14.99 0.35
C LYS A 6 -7.21 -14.41 -0.23
N TYR A 7 -7.49 -14.75 -1.48
CA TYR A 7 -8.73 -14.33 -2.15
C TYR A 7 -9.89 -15.17 -1.61
N VAL A 8 -10.82 -14.55 -0.88
CA VAL A 8 -12.06 -15.19 -0.45
C VAL A 8 -13.10 -14.99 -1.57
N GLY A 9 -13.52 -16.09 -2.16
CA GLY A 9 -14.08 -16.13 -3.52
C GLY A 9 -15.42 -15.41 -3.76
N GLY A 10 -15.52 -14.84 -4.95
CA GLY A 10 -16.72 -14.82 -5.78
C GLY A 10 -16.30 -15.11 -7.22
N SER A 11 -16.78 -16.21 -7.81
CA SER A 11 -16.41 -16.59 -9.18
C SER A 11 -16.94 -15.56 -10.19
N VAL A 12 -16.05 -14.71 -10.70
CA VAL A 12 -16.38 -13.87 -11.87
C VAL A 12 -15.98 -14.64 -13.12
N HIS A 13 -16.98 -15.13 -13.85
CA HIS A 13 -16.80 -15.72 -15.18
C HIS A 13 -16.50 -14.60 -16.18
N PHE A 14 -15.34 -14.65 -16.85
CA PHE A 14 -14.99 -13.71 -17.91
C PHE A 14 -15.01 -14.42 -19.28
N PRO A 15 -15.72 -13.91 -20.29
CA PRO A 15 -15.59 -14.40 -21.65
C PRO A 15 -14.21 -14.02 -22.22
N VAL A 16 -13.52 -15.00 -22.79
CA VAL A 16 -12.26 -14.79 -23.53
C VAL A 16 -12.61 -14.44 -24.97
N HIS A 17 -12.40 -13.20 -25.39
CA HIS A 17 -12.39 -12.86 -26.82
C HIS A 17 -10.96 -12.92 -27.36
N ALA A 18 -10.77 -13.76 -28.38
CA ALA A 18 -9.52 -13.90 -29.11
C ALA A 18 -9.47 -12.90 -30.29
N GLY A 19 -8.32 -12.26 -30.49
CA GLY A 19 -7.94 -11.63 -31.76
C GLY A 19 -7.83 -10.10 -31.73
N GLY A 20 -6.59 -9.60 -31.80
CA GLY A 20 -6.31 -8.19 -32.06
C GLY A 20 -4.91 -7.79 -31.60
N SER A 21 -4.08 -7.32 -32.54
CA SER A 21 -2.72 -6.79 -32.34
C SER A 21 -2.63 -5.92 -31.09
N ARG A 22 -1.99 -6.41 -30.02
CA ARG A 22 -1.90 -5.71 -28.74
C ARG A 22 -0.82 -4.63 -28.82
N SER A 23 -1.23 -3.38 -28.98
CA SER A 23 -0.50 -2.26 -28.38
C SER A 23 -0.18 -2.61 -26.92
N ALA A 24 1.02 -2.29 -26.45
CA ALA A 24 1.40 -2.54 -25.05
C ALA A 24 0.26 -2.10 -24.11
N PRO A 25 -0.08 -2.88 -23.06
CA PRO A 25 -1.18 -2.53 -22.16
C PRO A 25 -1.01 -1.11 -21.68
N ARG A 26 -1.92 -0.21 -22.08
CA ARG A 26 -1.94 1.15 -21.58
C ARG A 26 -2.45 1.07 -20.16
N PHE A 27 -1.53 1.02 -19.19
CA PHE A 27 -1.87 0.99 -17.78
C PHE A 27 -2.69 2.25 -17.44
N PRO A 28 -3.93 2.12 -16.95
CA PRO A 28 -4.74 3.28 -16.60
C PRO A 28 -4.07 4.07 -15.47
N THR A 29 -4.37 5.37 -15.41
CA THR A 29 -3.87 6.30 -14.38
C THR A 29 -4.79 6.41 -13.18
N ALA A 30 -5.97 5.78 -13.23
CA ALA A 30 -6.93 5.71 -12.14
C ALA A 30 -7.60 4.32 -12.09
N PRO A 31 -8.00 3.85 -10.89
CA PRO A 31 -8.77 2.62 -10.77
C PRO A 31 -10.22 2.83 -11.23
N THR A 32 -10.82 1.80 -11.82
CA THR A 32 -12.23 1.80 -12.25
C THR A 32 -13.04 0.71 -11.56
N ARG A 33 -12.39 -0.12 -10.74
CA ARG A 33 -13.00 -1.24 -10.04
C ARG A 33 -12.56 -1.28 -8.58
N HIS A 34 -13.41 -1.86 -7.76
CA HIS A 34 -13.11 -2.21 -6.38
C HIS A 34 -13.08 -3.73 -6.22
N ILE A 35 -12.14 -4.24 -5.42
CA ILE A 35 -12.03 -5.64 -5.04
C ILE A 35 -11.85 -5.69 -3.52
N ASP A 36 -12.66 -6.51 -2.87
CA ASP A 36 -12.48 -6.89 -1.48
C ASP A 36 -11.67 -8.19 -1.41
N ALA A 37 -10.74 -8.26 -0.46
CA ALA A 37 -9.95 -9.43 -0.15
C ALA A 37 -9.72 -9.53 1.36
N GLU A 38 -9.48 -10.75 1.83
CA GLU A 38 -9.11 -10.99 3.21
C GLU A 38 -7.76 -10.35 3.51
N GLU A 39 -7.72 -9.54 4.57
CA GLU A 39 -6.48 -8.97 5.04
C GLU A 39 -5.72 -10.01 5.85
N PRO A 40 -4.47 -10.34 5.46
CA PRO A 40 -3.68 -11.30 6.21
C PRO A 40 -3.35 -10.78 7.61
N GLU A 41 -3.30 -9.46 7.78
CA GLU A 41 -2.97 -8.77 9.01
C GLU A 41 -3.92 -7.59 9.22
N SER A 42 -4.63 -7.58 10.34
CA SER A 42 -5.40 -6.44 10.82
C SER A 42 -4.80 -5.95 12.14
N PHE A 43 -4.72 -4.62 12.31
CA PHE A 43 -4.15 -4.00 13.49
C PHE A 43 -5.20 -3.20 14.22
N GLY A 44 -5.29 -3.39 15.54
CA GLY A 44 -6.23 -2.65 16.39
C GLY A 44 -5.75 -1.23 16.76
N SER A 45 -4.50 -0.88 16.46
CA SER A 45 -3.92 0.43 16.79
C SER A 45 -2.67 0.75 15.96
N LEU A 46 -2.32 2.03 15.86
CA LEU A 46 -1.13 2.47 15.12
C LEU A 46 0.15 1.93 15.79
N ALA A 47 0.15 1.84 17.12
CA ALA A 47 1.27 1.32 17.89
C ALA A 47 1.55 -0.15 17.56
N THR A 48 0.51 -0.98 17.46
CA THR A 48 0.66 -2.40 17.08
C THR A 48 1.14 -2.56 15.64
N MET A 49 0.62 -1.75 14.71
CA MET A 49 1.08 -1.73 13.33
C MET A 49 2.54 -1.26 13.21
N GLY A 50 2.93 -0.20 13.93
CA GLY A 50 4.30 0.28 13.99
C GLY A 50 5.28 -0.72 14.59
N ALA A 51 4.84 -1.46 15.62
CA ALA A 51 5.61 -2.54 16.22
C ALA A 51 5.82 -3.73 15.25
N ALA A 52 4.79 -4.09 14.47
CA ALA A 52 4.88 -5.17 13.48
C ALA A 52 5.63 -4.77 12.19
N SER A 53 5.62 -3.48 11.84
CA SER A 53 6.26 -2.97 10.62
C SER A 53 7.77 -3.16 10.65
N ALA A 54 8.35 -3.57 9.52
CA ALA A 54 9.80 -3.66 9.35
C ALA A 54 10.43 -2.27 9.16
N VAL A 55 9.72 -1.37 8.47
CA VAL A 55 10.13 0.01 8.24
C VAL A 55 8.96 0.94 8.52
N VAL A 56 9.21 2.01 9.26
CA VAL A 56 8.25 3.12 9.45
C VAL A 56 8.94 4.41 9.04
N LEU A 57 8.33 5.16 8.12
CA LEU A 57 8.91 6.39 7.60
C LEU A 57 7.85 7.40 7.17
N ARG A 58 8.21 8.68 7.21
CA ARG A 58 7.51 9.74 6.49
C ARG A 58 8.17 9.92 5.13
N ALA A 59 7.39 9.97 4.06
CA ALA A 59 7.92 10.05 2.70
C ALA A 59 7.01 10.82 1.75
N VAL A 60 7.62 11.21 0.63
CA VAL A 60 6.91 11.72 -0.55
C VAL A 60 7.01 10.70 -1.68
N VAL A 61 5.90 10.43 -2.36
CA VAL A 61 5.88 9.63 -3.59
C VAL A 61 6.53 10.43 -4.72
N VAL A 62 7.61 9.90 -5.28
CA VAL A 62 8.38 10.57 -6.35
C VAL A 62 8.23 9.91 -7.71
N ALA A 63 7.87 8.63 -7.76
CA ALA A 63 7.62 7.94 -9.02
C ALA A 63 6.65 6.79 -8.84
N ILE A 64 5.91 6.49 -9.91
CA ILE A 64 5.00 5.35 -10.01
C ILE A 64 5.28 4.65 -11.32
N GLY A 65 5.27 3.32 -11.31
CA GLY A 65 5.47 2.50 -12.49
C GLY A 65 4.80 1.13 -12.40
N PRO A 66 4.98 0.27 -13.42
CA PRO A 66 4.58 -1.12 -13.33
C PRO A 66 5.38 -1.84 -12.24
N GLY A 67 4.70 -2.66 -11.44
CA GLY A 67 5.27 -3.50 -10.41
C GLY A 67 5.30 -4.98 -10.82
N PRO A 68 5.68 -5.87 -9.88
CA PRO A 68 5.73 -7.31 -10.13
C PRO A 68 4.32 -7.92 -10.28
N GLU A 69 4.27 -9.12 -10.85
CA GLU A 69 3.06 -9.95 -10.84
C GLU A 69 2.78 -10.50 -9.43
N ALA A 70 1.49 -10.66 -9.11
CA ALA A 70 1.05 -11.20 -7.83
C ALA A 70 -0.13 -12.18 -8.01
N GLY A 71 -0.40 -12.98 -6.97
CA GLY A 71 -1.52 -13.93 -6.94
C GLY A 71 -1.45 -14.99 -8.03
N GLY A 72 -0.25 -15.49 -8.35
CA GLY A 72 -0.04 -16.47 -9.42
C GLY A 72 -0.31 -15.90 -10.82
N GLY A 73 0.04 -14.63 -11.07
CA GLY A 73 -0.14 -13.95 -12.36
C GLY A 73 -1.56 -13.42 -12.61
N ARG A 74 -2.41 -13.38 -11.57
CA ARG A 74 -3.78 -12.84 -11.67
C ARG A 74 -3.81 -11.31 -11.58
N PHE A 75 -2.82 -10.74 -10.91
CA PHE A 75 -2.71 -9.30 -10.68
C PHE A 75 -1.34 -8.80 -11.11
N LEU A 76 -1.31 -7.56 -11.57
CA LEU A 76 -0.11 -6.76 -11.77
C LEU A 76 -0.11 -5.67 -10.71
N LEU A 77 0.94 -5.61 -9.89
CA LEU A 77 1.07 -4.56 -8.89
C LEU A 77 1.53 -3.25 -9.52
N ARG A 78 1.34 -2.14 -8.80
CA ARG A 78 2.00 -0.86 -9.07
C ARG A 78 3.25 -0.77 -8.22
N SER A 79 4.34 -0.33 -8.84
CA SER A 79 5.54 0.08 -8.13
C SER A 79 5.38 1.52 -7.69
N VAL A 80 5.57 1.78 -6.40
CA VAL A 80 5.58 3.13 -5.83
C VAL A 80 6.96 3.39 -5.25
N THR A 81 7.59 4.46 -5.72
CA THR A 81 8.90 4.90 -5.23
C THR A 81 8.73 6.09 -4.31
N LEU A 82 9.23 5.93 -3.10
CA LEU A 82 9.21 6.89 -2.01
C LEU A 82 10.59 7.52 -1.86
N ARG A 83 10.61 8.83 -1.63
CA ARG A 83 11.75 9.55 -1.08
C ARG A 83 11.48 9.76 0.42
N PRO A 84 12.24 9.10 1.31
CA PRO A 84 12.12 9.32 2.75
C PRO A 84 12.40 10.79 3.08
N VAL A 85 11.51 11.38 3.87
CA VAL A 85 11.72 12.67 4.57
C VAL A 85 12.29 12.36 5.96
N GLU A 86 11.75 11.32 6.60
CA GLU A 86 12.13 10.92 7.94
C GLU A 86 12.01 9.41 8.09
N LEU A 87 13.04 8.76 8.63
CA LEU A 87 13.03 7.34 8.98
C LEU A 87 12.87 7.21 10.50
N VAL A 88 11.90 6.41 10.91
CA VAL A 88 11.53 6.23 12.32
C VAL A 88 11.93 4.86 12.84
N LYS A 89 11.77 3.83 11.99
CA LYS A 89 12.12 2.45 12.33
C LYS A 89 12.67 1.73 11.11
N GLY A 90 13.61 0.81 11.40
CA GLY A 90 14.18 -0.10 10.42
C GLY A 90 15.33 0.53 9.66
N GLU A 91 15.77 -0.19 8.62
CA GLU A 91 16.85 0.23 7.75
C GLU A 91 16.37 0.17 6.30
N VAL A 92 16.78 1.16 5.51
CA VAL A 92 16.54 1.22 4.07
C VAL A 92 17.87 1.18 3.35
N ALA A 93 18.05 0.20 2.47
CA ALA A 93 19.32 -0.04 1.80
C ALA A 93 19.70 1.07 0.80
N THR A 94 18.73 1.89 0.38
CA THR A 94 18.96 2.98 -0.58
C THR A 94 18.23 4.24 -0.13
N ALA A 95 18.61 5.39 -0.71
CA ALA A 95 17.93 6.66 -0.49
C ALA A 95 16.47 6.68 -0.99
N LEU A 96 16.04 5.67 -1.74
CA LEU A 96 14.68 5.49 -2.20
C LEU A 96 14.11 4.18 -1.66
N VAL A 97 12.83 4.20 -1.30
CA VAL A 97 12.11 3.02 -0.86
C VAL A 97 11.10 2.64 -1.93
N ARG A 98 11.09 1.38 -2.34
CA ARG A 98 10.10 0.85 -3.28
C ARG A 98 9.15 -0.07 -2.55
N PHE A 99 7.86 0.18 -2.69
CA PHE A 99 6.84 -0.77 -2.27
C PHE A 99 5.89 -1.08 -3.42
N ALA A 100 5.26 -2.25 -3.34
CA ALA A 100 4.26 -2.69 -4.29
C ALA A 100 2.85 -2.50 -3.70
N GLU A 101 1.94 -1.92 -4.47
CA GLU A 101 0.52 -1.81 -4.13
C GLU A 101 -0.36 -2.45 -5.20
N ALA A 102 -1.63 -2.72 -4.85
CA ALA A 102 -2.60 -3.23 -5.80
C ALA A 102 -2.76 -2.27 -6.99
N GLY A 103 -2.78 -2.83 -8.19
CA GLY A 103 -2.77 -2.07 -9.44
C GLY A 103 -3.81 -2.57 -10.40
N TYR A 104 -3.47 -3.61 -11.15
CA TYR A 104 -4.21 -4.01 -12.34
C TYR A 104 -4.59 -5.49 -12.27
N THR A 105 -5.77 -5.82 -12.75
CA THR A 105 -6.10 -7.21 -13.08
C THR A 105 -5.30 -7.64 -14.31
N ARG A 106 -5.23 -8.95 -14.56
CA ARG A 106 -4.49 -9.52 -15.70
C ARG A 106 -4.87 -8.95 -17.07
N ASP A 107 -6.10 -8.47 -17.22
CA ASP A 107 -6.59 -7.82 -18.45
C ASP A 107 -6.20 -6.33 -18.55
N GLY A 108 -5.49 -5.78 -17.55
CA GLY A 108 -5.04 -4.39 -17.51
C GLY A 108 -6.03 -3.43 -16.84
N THR A 109 -7.16 -3.91 -16.32
CA THR A 109 -8.13 -3.03 -15.63
C THR A 109 -7.58 -2.58 -14.27
N GLY A 110 -7.58 -1.27 -14.02
CA GLY A 110 -7.15 -0.71 -12.74
C GLY A 110 -8.17 -0.95 -11.63
N PHE A 111 -7.71 -1.37 -10.45
CA PHE A 111 -8.58 -1.60 -9.29
C PHE A 111 -7.97 -1.09 -7.97
N THR A 112 -8.84 -0.76 -7.01
CA THR A 112 -8.47 -0.62 -5.60
C THR A 112 -8.75 -1.92 -4.86
N LEU A 113 -7.84 -2.33 -3.99
CA LEU A 113 -8.03 -3.45 -3.06
C LEU A 113 -8.44 -2.90 -1.71
N ASN A 114 -9.51 -3.42 -1.09
CA ASN A 114 -9.97 -3.04 0.26
C ASN A 114 -10.14 -1.52 0.44
N GLY A 115 -10.53 -0.84 -0.64
CA GLY A 115 -10.76 0.61 -0.64
C GLY A 115 -9.49 1.45 -0.54
N VAL A 116 -8.31 0.84 -0.62
CA VAL A 116 -7.01 1.53 -0.63
C VAL A 116 -6.88 2.30 -1.94
N GLY A 117 -6.87 3.63 -1.83
CA GLY A 117 -6.62 4.50 -2.95
C GLY A 117 -5.25 4.26 -3.56
N TRP A 118 -5.12 4.52 -4.86
CA TRP A 118 -3.83 4.50 -5.54
C TRP A 118 -2.92 5.63 -5.08
N SER A 119 -1.64 5.33 -4.84
CA SER A 119 -0.61 6.36 -4.65
C SER A 119 -0.56 7.28 -5.88
N ARG A 120 -0.25 8.55 -5.66
CA ARG A 120 0.01 9.58 -6.69
C ARG A 120 1.34 10.26 -6.43
N VAL A 121 2.03 10.68 -7.49
CA VAL A 121 3.25 11.47 -7.36
C VAL A 121 2.92 12.78 -6.65
N GLY A 122 3.71 13.13 -5.64
CA GLY A 122 3.49 14.27 -4.77
C GLY A 122 2.73 13.95 -3.48
N ASP A 123 2.13 12.76 -3.36
CA ASP A 123 1.53 12.33 -2.09
C ASP A 123 2.61 12.27 -1.01
N GLU A 124 2.36 12.95 0.11
CA GLU A 124 3.18 12.90 1.31
C GLU A 124 2.43 12.16 2.41
N GLY A 125 3.14 11.38 3.22
CA GLY A 125 2.49 10.62 4.28
C GLY A 125 3.42 9.76 5.11
N TRP A 126 2.82 9.10 6.10
CA TRP A 126 3.43 8.04 6.89
C TRP A 126 3.17 6.67 6.24
N TYR A 127 4.24 5.87 6.16
CA TYR A 127 4.24 4.55 5.54
C TYR A 127 4.74 3.51 6.53
N PHE A 128 3.87 2.54 6.81
CA PHE A 128 4.11 1.39 7.66
C PHE A 128 4.32 0.18 6.76
N LEU A 129 5.58 -0.22 6.61
CA LEU A 129 6.00 -1.17 5.58
C LEU A 129 6.48 -2.48 6.20
N ALA A 130 6.06 -3.58 5.58
CA ALA A 130 6.59 -4.92 5.81
C ALA A 130 7.53 -5.31 4.65
N ARG A 131 8.53 -6.15 4.95
CA ARG A 131 9.38 -6.74 3.92
C ARG A 131 8.56 -7.73 3.10
N SER A 132 8.69 -7.65 1.78
CA SER A 132 8.25 -8.66 0.82
C SER A 132 9.48 -9.39 0.27
N GLY A 133 9.29 -10.53 -0.39
CA GLY A 133 10.36 -11.17 -1.17
C GLY A 133 11.00 -10.24 -2.21
N ASP A 134 12.17 -10.64 -2.70
CA ASP A 134 12.89 -10.00 -3.82
C ASP A 134 13.21 -8.50 -3.64
N GLY A 135 13.38 -8.04 -2.39
CA GLY A 135 13.78 -6.67 -2.07
C GLY A 135 12.65 -5.63 -2.20
N TRP A 136 11.42 -6.08 -2.40
CA TRP A 136 10.24 -5.21 -2.37
C TRP A 136 9.74 -5.01 -0.94
N MET A 137 9.15 -3.85 -0.68
CA MET A 137 8.31 -3.66 0.49
C MET A 137 6.84 -3.79 0.10
N ARG A 138 5.98 -4.00 1.10
CA ARG A 138 4.52 -3.87 0.99
C ARG A 138 4.00 -3.03 2.15
N LEU A 139 2.79 -2.51 2.03
CA LEU A 139 2.11 -1.98 3.21
C LEU A 139 1.88 -3.11 4.22
N ALA A 140 2.06 -2.81 5.51
CA ALA A 140 1.85 -3.77 6.59
C ALA A 140 0.40 -4.27 6.62
N SER A 141 -0.55 -3.37 6.43
CA SER A 141 -1.96 -3.63 6.13
C SER A 141 -2.46 -2.66 5.06
N SER A 142 -3.70 -2.81 4.60
CA SER A 142 -4.35 -1.83 3.71
C SER A 142 -4.36 -0.41 4.28
N ASP A 143 -4.31 -0.31 5.60
CA ASP A 143 -4.29 0.95 6.34
C ASP A 143 -2.89 1.48 6.61
N GLY A 144 -1.84 0.76 6.21
CA GLY A 144 -0.45 1.11 6.46
C GLY A 144 0.05 2.37 5.76
N ARG A 145 -0.83 3.15 5.12
CA ARG A 145 -0.51 4.43 4.50
C ARG A 145 -1.46 5.52 4.98
N PHE A 146 -0.87 6.54 5.61
CA PHE A 146 -1.55 7.71 6.13
C PHE A 146 -1.09 8.95 5.35
N LEU A 147 -1.97 9.55 4.56
CA LEU A 147 -1.63 10.70 3.71
C LEU A 147 -1.79 12.01 4.48
N VAL A 148 -0.80 12.89 4.40
CA VAL A 148 -0.80 14.24 4.96
C VAL A 148 -1.36 15.20 3.91
N ALA A 149 -2.46 15.87 4.22
CA ALA A 149 -3.08 16.91 3.41
C ALA A 149 -3.36 18.16 4.26
N GLY A 150 -2.44 19.12 4.24
CA GLY A 150 -2.52 20.29 5.11
C GLY A 150 -2.38 19.87 6.59
N ALA A 151 -3.37 20.18 7.42
CA ALA A 151 -3.41 19.77 8.83
C ALA A 151 -4.04 18.39 9.06
N SER A 152 -4.61 17.76 8.02
CA SER A 152 -5.32 16.48 8.15
C SER A 152 -4.43 15.33 7.70
N THR A 153 -4.51 14.21 8.43
CA THR A 153 -3.89 12.95 8.05
C THR A 153 -4.93 11.85 8.07
N GLY A 154 -4.95 10.94 7.10
CA GLY A 154 -5.94 9.86 7.10
C GLY A 154 -5.47 8.61 6.37
N PRO A 155 -6.00 7.43 6.73
CA PRO A 155 -5.66 6.20 6.04
C PRO A 155 -6.12 6.29 4.59
N SER A 156 -5.34 5.73 3.68
CA SER A 156 -5.71 5.71 2.26
C SER A 156 -6.83 4.71 1.92
N GLY A 157 -7.19 3.83 2.86
CA GLY A 157 -8.34 2.93 2.78
C GLY A 157 -9.64 3.63 3.18
N ARG A 158 -10.63 3.67 2.27
CA ARG A 158 -11.93 4.33 2.52
C ARG A 158 -12.68 3.77 3.73
N GLN A 159 -12.71 2.45 3.88
CA GLN A 159 -13.47 1.77 4.94
C GLN A 159 -12.90 2.08 6.34
N SER A 160 -11.58 2.21 6.38
CA SER A 160 -10.79 2.53 7.57
C SER A 160 -10.89 3.98 8.00
N ALA A 161 -11.08 4.91 7.05
CA ALA A 161 -11.34 6.31 7.34
C ALA A 161 -12.78 6.55 7.87
N GLU A 162 -13.74 5.72 7.46
CA GLU A 162 -15.16 5.90 7.78
C GLU A 162 -15.56 5.18 9.09
N ASP A 163 -15.12 3.93 9.32
CA ASP A 163 -15.59 3.08 10.42
C ASP A 163 -14.47 2.32 11.19
N GLY A 164 -13.20 2.54 10.85
CA GLY A 164 -12.07 1.82 11.44
C GLY A 164 -11.49 2.45 12.72
N PRO A 165 -10.51 1.79 13.37
CA PRO A 165 -9.78 2.34 14.53
C PRO A 165 -8.94 3.59 14.20
N TRP A 166 -8.99 4.01 12.94
CA TRP A 166 -8.24 5.12 12.36
C TRP A 166 -9.08 6.39 12.19
N ARG A 167 -10.38 6.32 12.48
CA ARG A 167 -11.31 7.42 12.32
C ARG A 167 -10.91 8.60 13.21
N GLY A 168 -10.78 9.78 12.60
CA GLY A 168 -10.51 11.02 13.34
C GLY A 168 -9.04 11.23 13.71
N LEU A 169 -8.14 10.36 13.24
CA LEU A 169 -6.71 10.56 13.44
C LEU A 169 -6.25 11.88 12.83
N ASP A 170 -5.48 12.66 13.58
CA ASP A 170 -4.79 13.83 13.05
C ASP A 170 -3.29 13.58 12.81
N ALA A 171 -2.61 14.56 12.22
CA ALA A 171 -1.17 14.46 11.96
C ALA A 171 -0.35 14.27 13.24
N GLY A 172 -0.74 14.92 14.34
CA GLY A 172 -0.04 14.86 15.62
C GLY A 172 -0.13 13.48 16.28
N GLU A 173 -1.27 12.79 16.13
CA GLU A 173 -1.42 11.42 16.63
C GLU A 173 -0.56 10.42 15.86
N VAL A 174 -0.45 10.58 14.54
CA VAL A 174 0.43 9.71 13.73
C VAL A 174 1.91 10.01 14.04
N ASP A 175 2.27 11.28 14.18
CA ASP A 175 3.62 11.70 14.58
C ASP A 175 3.98 11.17 15.97
N ALA A 176 3.06 11.23 16.94
CA ALA A 176 3.29 10.71 18.29
C ALA A 176 3.54 9.20 18.31
N VAL A 177 2.83 8.44 17.47
CA VAL A 177 3.06 7.00 17.36
C VAL A 177 4.38 6.71 16.65
N ALA A 178 4.70 7.46 15.60
CA ALA A 178 6.00 7.37 14.96
C ALA A 178 7.13 7.58 16.00
N GLU A 179 7.06 8.62 16.82
CA GLU A 179 8.05 8.84 17.90
C GLU A 179 8.08 7.71 18.95
N ALA A 180 6.92 7.19 19.35
CA ALA A 180 6.87 6.07 20.30
C ALA A 180 7.53 4.80 19.74
N VAL A 181 7.39 4.56 18.44
CA VAL A 181 8.02 3.44 17.74
C VAL A 181 9.53 3.65 17.64
N ARG A 182 9.99 4.89 17.43
CA ARG A 182 11.42 5.26 17.46
C ARG A 182 12.07 4.92 18.80
N GLY A 183 11.43 5.29 19.91
CA GLY A 183 11.94 5.05 21.28
C GLY A 183 11.96 3.59 21.71
N SER A 184 11.23 2.72 21.03
CA SER A 184 11.19 1.27 21.32
C SER A 184 12.40 0.51 20.75
N VAL A 185 13.24 1.16 19.94
CA VAL A 185 14.51 0.59 19.43
C VAL A 185 15.63 0.93 20.43
N THR A 186 15.58 0.36 21.63
CA THR A 186 16.69 0.45 22.59
C THR A 186 17.16 -0.96 22.95
N THR A 187 18.36 -1.30 22.46
CA THR A 187 19.28 -2.42 22.83
C THR A 187 18.80 -3.86 22.74
#